data_AF-A0A3D5HE63-F1
#
_entry.id   AF-A0A3D5HE63-F1
#
_cell.length_a   1.000
_cell.length_b   1.000
_cell.length_c   1.000
_cell.angle_alpha   90.00
_cell.angle_beta   90.00
_cell.angle_gamma   90.00
#
_symmetry.space_group_name_H-M   'P 1'
#
loop_
_entity.id
_entity.type
_entity.pdbx_description
1 polymer ?
#
loop_
_entity_poly.entity_id
_entity_poly.type
_entity_poly.pdbx_seq_one_letter_code
_entity_poly.pdbx_strand_id
1 'polypeptide(L)'
;LSESKYEEAKAHFREIDPSSPFYPQAVWMIQKVPFKKGVATFEQKKYQLALVDLSKVPLHSPDYAEAQRYINLANYKLLLEQFQQSTDKDRFILIQELANISNEIGESKLILDSLDMIKTGLDKSSSKKQTLDLINLLSSVVALNKAPEVQQKALNYLLTDFEQFYEQSEIRPHVLQIIGTLKMELM
;
A
#
# COMPACT_ATOMS: atom_id res chain seq x y z
N LEU A 1 16.30 16.14 -12.99
CA LEU A 1 17.76 16.37 -12.78
C LEU A 1 18.45 15.01 -12.86
N SER A 2 19.54 14.88 -13.62
CA SER A 2 20.32 13.63 -13.67
C SER A 2 21.01 13.39 -12.33
N GLU A 3 21.26 12.12 -11.98
CA GLU A 3 21.93 11.69 -10.74
C GLU A 3 23.25 12.46 -10.48
N SER A 4 24.01 12.73 -11.53
CA SER A 4 25.24 13.53 -11.49
C SER A 4 25.06 14.93 -10.89
N LYS A 5 23.93 15.60 -11.15
CA LYS A 5 23.71 16.99 -10.70
C LYS A 5 23.41 17.09 -9.22
N TYR A 6 22.82 16.05 -8.63
CA TYR A 6 22.54 16.02 -7.19
C TYR A 6 23.79 15.78 -6.35
N GLU A 7 24.70 14.91 -6.81
CA GLU A 7 25.97 14.67 -6.12
C GLU A 7 26.94 15.85 -6.25
N GLU A 8 26.97 16.50 -7.41
CA GLU A 8 27.72 17.75 -7.63
C GLU A 8 27.21 18.86 -6.70
N ALA A 9 25.89 19.07 -6.62
CA ALA A 9 25.30 20.05 -5.71
C ALA A 9 25.63 19.74 -4.24
N LYS A 10 25.58 18.48 -3.82
CA LYS A 10 25.97 18.07 -2.45
C LYS A 10 27.43 18.36 -2.16
N ALA A 11 28.33 18.18 -3.13
CA ALA A 11 29.74 18.46 -2.96
C ALA A 11 29.96 19.94 -2.64
N HIS A 12 29.37 20.84 -3.43
CA HIS A 12 29.44 22.28 -3.19
C HIS A 12 28.85 22.72 -1.84
N PHE A 13 27.73 22.13 -1.41
CA PHE A 13 27.18 22.45 -0.08
C PHE A 13 28.08 21.96 1.07
N ARG A 14 28.83 20.86 0.88
CA ARG A 14 29.75 20.35 1.89
C ARG A 14 31.03 21.18 2.05
N GLU A 15 31.36 21.99 1.04
CA GLU A 15 32.50 22.91 1.09
C GLU A 15 32.22 24.14 1.96
N ILE A 16 30.96 24.39 2.33
CA ILE A 16 30.60 25.51 3.21
C ILE A 16 31.10 25.23 4.62
N ASP A 17 31.95 26.12 5.12
CA ASP A 17 32.55 26.03 6.45
C ASP A 17 31.47 26.05 7.56
N PRO A 18 31.57 25.21 8.62
CA PRO A 18 30.63 25.23 9.76
C PRO A 18 30.44 26.57 10.47
N SER A 19 31.43 27.47 10.42
CA SER A 19 31.35 28.83 10.96
C SER A 19 30.60 29.81 10.06
N SER A 20 30.32 29.42 8.81
CA SER A 20 29.59 30.26 7.86
C SER A 20 28.13 30.45 8.29
N PRO A 21 27.57 31.67 8.15
CA PRO A 21 26.14 31.90 8.38
C PRO A 21 25.23 31.11 7.41
N PHE A 22 25.78 30.57 6.33
CA PHE A 22 25.07 29.74 5.35
C PHE A 22 25.15 28.23 5.62
N TYR A 23 25.91 27.80 6.63
CA TYR A 23 26.09 26.39 6.94
C TYR A 23 24.77 25.66 7.26
N PRO A 24 23.86 26.22 8.08
CA PRO A 24 22.56 25.58 8.33
C PRO A 24 21.75 25.32 7.05
N GLN A 25 21.77 26.27 6.12
CA GLN A 25 21.10 26.18 4.83
C GLN A 25 21.77 25.12 3.95
N ALA A 26 23.10 25.03 3.97
CA ALA A 26 23.85 23.99 3.26
C ALA A 26 23.47 22.59 3.75
N VAL A 27 23.43 22.38 5.07
CA VAL A 27 23.00 21.13 5.70
C VAL A 27 21.56 20.79 5.30
N TRP A 28 20.66 21.77 5.34
CA TRP A 28 19.27 21.59 4.93
C TRP A 28 19.14 21.19 3.46
N MET A 29 19.89 21.83 2.56
CA MET A 29 19.90 21.49 1.13
C MET A 29 20.42 20.07 0.88
N ILE A 30 21.47 19.65 1.59
CA ILE A 30 21.97 18.27 1.50
C ILE A 30 20.90 17.27 1.94
N GLN A 31 20.18 17.55 3.04
CA GLN A 31 19.12 16.68 3.57
C GLN A 31 17.90 16.57 2.65
N LYS A 32 17.68 17.53 1.75
CA LYS A 32 16.60 17.48 0.75
C LYS A 32 16.89 16.59 -0.46
N VAL A 33 18.16 16.33 -0.75
CA VAL A 33 18.54 15.59 -1.96
C VAL A 33 17.96 14.17 -2.02
N PRO A 34 18.01 13.35 -0.94
CA PRO A 34 17.42 12.02 -0.94
C PRO A 34 15.94 12.00 -1.38
N PHE A 35 15.14 12.94 -0.85
CA PHE A 35 13.73 13.04 -1.20
C PHE A 35 13.54 13.39 -2.68
N LYS A 36 14.23 14.43 -3.17
CA LYS A 36 14.12 14.87 -4.57
C LYS A 36 14.60 13.82 -5.57
N LYS A 37 15.66 13.08 -5.23
CA LYS A 37 16.17 11.99 -6.06
C LYS A 37 15.23 10.79 -6.05
N GLY A 38 14.72 10.43 -4.87
CA GLY A 38 13.76 9.34 -4.67
C GLY A 38 12.48 9.54 -5.47
N VAL A 39 11.85 10.72 -5.37
CA VAL A 39 10.64 11.07 -6.13
C VAL A 39 10.89 11.04 -7.63
N ALA A 40 11.97 11.67 -8.12
CA ALA A 40 12.29 11.66 -9.55
C ALA A 40 12.53 10.24 -10.10
N THR A 41 13.03 9.33 -9.27
CA THR A 41 13.26 7.93 -9.62
C THR A 41 11.96 7.12 -9.58
N PHE A 42 11.08 7.44 -8.62
CA PHE A 42 9.72 6.90 -8.54
C PHE A 42 8.90 7.25 -9.78
N GLU A 43 8.96 8.52 -10.24
CA GLU A 43 8.29 9.00 -11.46
C GLU A 43 8.77 8.26 -12.72
N GLN A 44 10.04 7.85 -12.73
CA GLN A 44 10.62 7.00 -13.79
C GLN A 44 10.23 5.51 -13.65
N LYS A 45 9.37 5.16 -12.70
CA LYS A 45 8.95 3.78 -12.37
C LYS A 45 10.09 2.86 -11.92
N LYS A 46 11.23 3.42 -11.50
CA LYS A 46 12.37 2.67 -10.99
C LYS A 46 12.20 2.45 -9.47
N TYR A 47 11.17 1.72 -9.09
CA TYR A 47 10.69 1.66 -7.70
C TYR A 47 11.76 1.18 -6.70
N GLN A 48 12.56 0.17 -7.05
CA GLN A 48 13.63 -0.31 -6.18
C GLN A 48 14.69 0.76 -5.88
N LEU A 49 15.09 1.54 -6.89
CA LEU A 49 16.03 2.64 -6.71
C LEU A 49 15.39 3.80 -5.92
N ALA A 50 14.10 4.07 -6.16
CA ALA A 50 13.36 5.08 -5.41
C ALA A 50 13.34 4.75 -3.91
N LEU A 51 13.09 3.50 -3.54
CA LEU A 51 13.13 3.04 -2.14
C LEU A 51 14.48 3.31 -1.48
N VAL A 52 15.58 3.01 -2.19
CA VAL A 52 16.95 3.25 -1.68
C VAL A 52 17.18 4.73 -1.38
N ASP A 53 16.73 5.63 -2.24
CA ASP A 53 16.96 7.06 -2.01
C ASP A 53 15.96 7.67 -1.01
N LEU A 54 14.70 7.27 -1.03
CA LEU A 54 13.69 7.75 -0.06
C LEU A 54 13.97 7.29 1.38
N SER A 55 14.52 6.08 1.56
CA SER A 55 14.89 5.57 2.89
C SER A 55 16.00 6.37 3.58
N LYS A 56 16.75 7.18 2.82
CA LYS A 56 17.81 8.06 3.33
C LYS A 56 17.28 9.42 3.79
N VAL A 57 15.98 9.70 3.65
CA VAL A 57 15.36 10.94 4.13
C VAL A 57 15.40 10.93 5.67
N PRO A 58 16.01 11.94 6.32
CA PRO A 58 16.11 11.96 7.77
C PRO A 58 14.75 12.08 8.47
N LEU A 59 14.59 11.44 9.63
CA LEU A 59 13.34 11.45 10.42
C LEU A 59 12.86 12.86 10.77
N HIS A 60 13.78 13.79 11.05
CA HIS A 60 13.48 15.18 11.38
C HIS A 60 13.27 16.08 10.14
N SER A 61 13.40 15.54 8.93
CA SER A 61 13.15 16.29 7.70
C SER A 61 11.67 16.62 7.56
N PRO A 62 11.30 17.83 7.11
CA PRO A 62 9.91 18.13 6.77
C PRO A 62 9.37 17.23 5.64
N ASP A 63 10.25 16.66 4.81
CA ASP A 63 9.89 15.76 3.72
C ASP A 63 9.72 14.29 4.17
N TYR A 64 9.96 13.95 5.44
CA TYR A 64 9.99 12.55 5.91
C TYR A 64 8.63 11.84 5.76
N ALA A 65 7.54 12.50 6.15
CA ALA A 65 6.19 11.91 6.05
C ALA A 65 5.83 11.62 4.58
N GLU A 66 6.11 12.57 3.68
CA GLU A 66 5.88 12.38 2.24
C GLU A 66 6.81 11.30 1.67
N ALA A 67 8.07 11.22 2.12
CA ALA A 67 8.98 10.16 1.73
C ALA A 67 8.44 8.77 2.11
N GLN A 68 7.88 8.62 3.32
CA GLN A 68 7.23 7.38 3.73
C GLN A 68 6.02 7.03 2.87
N ARG A 69 5.20 8.02 2.52
CA ARG A 69 4.09 7.81 1.57
C ARG A 69 4.59 7.28 0.21
N TYR A 70 5.65 7.87 -0.35
CA TYR A 70 6.24 7.37 -1.60
C TYR A 70 6.86 5.97 -1.46
N ILE A 71 7.44 5.64 -0.30
CA ILE A 71 7.94 4.29 0.00
C ILE A 71 6.79 3.29 -0.05
N ASN A 72 5.68 3.56 0.62
CA ASN A 72 4.51 2.69 0.61
C ASN A 72 3.93 2.53 -0.80
N LEU A 73 3.82 3.62 -1.56
CA LEU A 73 3.40 3.56 -2.96
C LEU A 73 4.35 2.73 -3.83
N ALA A 74 5.66 2.85 -3.63
CA ALA A 74 6.66 2.08 -4.39
C ALA A 74 6.58 0.58 -4.08
N ASN A 75 6.46 0.25 -2.79
CA ASN A 75 6.24 -1.13 -2.33
C ASN A 75 4.95 -1.70 -2.91
N TYR A 76 3.84 -0.95 -2.91
CA TYR A 76 2.59 -1.37 -3.53
C TYR A 76 2.75 -1.69 -5.02
N LYS A 77 3.49 -0.84 -5.77
CA LYS A 77 3.73 -1.08 -7.20
C LYS A 77 4.56 -2.34 -7.45
N LEU A 78 5.58 -2.59 -6.63
CA LEU A 78 6.39 -3.80 -6.73
C LEU A 78 5.58 -5.06 -6.38
N LEU A 79 4.77 -5.01 -5.32
CA LEU A 79 3.87 -6.10 -4.95
C LEU A 79 2.82 -6.38 -6.04
N LEU A 80 2.27 -5.32 -6.65
CA LEU A 80 1.31 -5.46 -7.73
C LEU A 80 1.92 -6.11 -8.97
N GLU A 81 3.16 -5.75 -9.31
CA GLU A 81 3.90 -6.38 -10.42
C GLU A 81 4.12 -7.88 -10.15
N GLN A 82 4.52 -8.23 -8.92
CA GLN A 82 4.65 -9.63 -8.50
C GLN A 82 3.31 -10.36 -8.58
N PHE A 83 2.23 -9.74 -8.11
CA PHE A 83 0.88 -10.31 -8.17
C PHE A 83 0.45 -10.60 -9.60
N GLN A 84 0.70 -9.69 -10.54
CA GLN A 84 0.37 -9.87 -11.95
C GLN A 84 1.12 -11.03 -12.61
N GLN A 85 2.36 -11.29 -12.18
CA GLN A 85 3.21 -12.36 -12.71
C GLN A 85 3.02 -13.70 -11.96
N SER A 86 2.39 -13.69 -10.79
CA SER A 86 2.27 -14.85 -9.91
C SER A 86 1.22 -15.89 -10.36
N THR A 87 1.47 -17.14 -9.95
CA THR A 87 0.53 -18.28 -10.09
C THR A 87 -0.39 -18.40 -8.88
N ASP A 88 -1.45 -19.21 -8.97
CA ASP A 88 -2.56 -19.20 -8.00
C ASP A 88 -2.15 -19.46 -6.53
N LYS A 89 -1.07 -20.18 -6.24
CA LYS A 89 -0.61 -20.40 -4.85
C LYS A 89 0.03 -19.16 -4.21
N ASP A 90 0.84 -18.43 -4.96
CA ASP A 90 1.56 -17.24 -4.45
C ASP A 90 0.64 -16.02 -4.37
N ARG A 91 -0.44 -16.01 -5.16
CA ARG A 91 -1.44 -14.93 -5.20
C ARG A 91 -2.07 -14.64 -3.85
N PHE A 92 -2.34 -15.67 -3.04
CA PHE A 92 -2.99 -15.48 -1.74
C PHE A 92 -2.14 -14.60 -0.80
N ILE A 93 -0.83 -14.87 -0.71
CA ILE A 93 0.10 -14.09 0.11
C ILE A 93 0.16 -12.64 -0.39
N LEU A 94 0.27 -12.48 -1.71
CA LEU A 94 0.34 -11.16 -2.35
C LEU A 94 -0.95 -10.35 -2.17
N ILE A 95 -2.13 -10.99 -2.18
CA ILE A 95 -3.41 -10.32 -1.87
C ILE A 95 -3.39 -9.76 -0.46
N GLN A 96 -2.90 -10.52 0.52
CA GLN A 96 -2.82 -10.08 1.90
C GLN A 96 -1.85 -8.88 2.05
N GLU A 97 -0.67 -8.95 1.44
CA GLU A 97 0.29 -7.85 1.46
C GLU A 97 -0.24 -6.60 0.78
N LEU A 98 -0.90 -6.74 -0.37
CA LEU A 98 -1.52 -5.64 -1.10
C LEU A 98 -2.68 -5.00 -0.31
N ALA A 99 -3.53 -5.79 0.34
CA ALA A 99 -4.60 -5.27 1.19
C ALA A 99 -4.05 -4.50 2.40
N ASN A 100 -3.01 -5.02 3.05
CA ASN A 100 -2.39 -4.37 4.21
C ASN A 100 -1.78 -3.02 3.83
N ILE A 101 -0.96 -2.98 2.77
CA ILE A 101 -0.33 -1.72 2.36
C ILE A 101 -1.35 -0.73 1.77
N SER A 102 -2.43 -1.20 1.13
CA SER A 102 -3.54 -0.33 0.72
C SER A 102 -4.19 0.37 1.91
N ASN A 103 -4.39 -0.34 3.03
CA ASN A 103 -4.90 0.26 4.26
C ASN A 103 -3.91 1.25 4.88
N GLU A 104 -2.60 0.94 4.87
CA GLU A 104 -1.56 1.86 5.36
C GLU A 104 -1.48 3.15 4.53
N ILE A 105 -1.67 3.06 3.21
CA ILE A 105 -1.70 4.22 2.32
C ILE A 105 -3.00 5.02 2.51
N GLY A 106 -4.12 4.35 2.77
CA GLY A 106 -5.40 5.00 3.06
C GLY A 106 -6.11 5.62 1.85
N GLU A 107 -5.56 5.48 0.63
CA GLU A 107 -6.19 5.96 -0.60
C GLU A 107 -7.36 5.03 -0.99
N SER A 108 -8.60 5.56 -1.01
CA SER A 108 -9.82 4.78 -1.28
C SER A 108 -9.70 3.88 -2.52
N LYS A 109 -9.08 4.40 -3.58
CA LYS A 109 -8.86 3.64 -4.82
C LYS A 109 -8.08 2.34 -4.58
N LEU A 110 -6.98 2.39 -3.82
CA LEU A 110 -6.13 1.22 -3.57
C LEU A 110 -6.84 0.20 -2.66
N ILE A 111 -7.66 0.69 -1.75
CA ILE A 111 -8.50 -0.15 -0.88
C ILE A 111 -9.57 -0.85 -1.73
N LEU A 112 -10.24 -0.14 -2.64
CA LEU A 112 -11.21 -0.72 -3.56
C LEU A 112 -10.57 -1.73 -4.53
N ASP A 113 -9.35 -1.46 -5.01
CA ASP A 113 -8.56 -2.39 -5.83
C ASP A 113 -8.21 -3.65 -5.01
N SER A 114 -7.86 -3.51 -3.73
CA SER A 114 -7.57 -4.66 -2.86
C SER A 114 -8.79 -5.55 -2.63
N LEU A 115 -9.99 -4.98 -2.54
CA LEU A 115 -11.23 -5.75 -2.48
C LEU A 115 -11.46 -6.58 -3.75
N ASP A 116 -11.09 -6.06 -4.93
CA ASP A 116 -11.18 -6.80 -6.20
C ASP A 116 -10.20 -7.98 -6.23
N MET A 117 -9.01 -7.79 -5.68
CA MET A 117 -8.02 -8.85 -5.55
C MET A 117 -8.49 -9.93 -4.57
N ILE A 118 -9.10 -9.54 -3.45
CA ILE A 118 -9.70 -10.48 -2.49
C ILE A 118 -10.83 -11.28 -3.16
N LYS A 119 -11.73 -10.62 -3.89
CA LYS A 119 -12.81 -11.30 -4.64
C LYS A 119 -12.24 -12.30 -5.65
N THR A 120 -11.24 -11.89 -6.41
CA THR A 120 -10.53 -12.78 -7.36
C THR A 120 -9.90 -13.97 -6.63
N GLY A 121 -9.34 -13.75 -5.44
CA GLY A 121 -8.81 -14.81 -4.59
C GLY A 121 -9.89 -15.78 -4.11
N LEU A 122 -11.06 -15.27 -3.73
CA LEU A 122 -12.20 -16.08 -3.28
C LEU A 122 -12.69 -16.99 -4.41
N ASP A 123 -12.81 -16.45 -5.63
CA ASP A 123 -13.26 -17.18 -6.82
C ASP A 123 -12.33 -18.32 -7.22
N LYS A 124 -11.04 -18.16 -6.91
CA LYS A 124 -9.99 -19.14 -7.21
C LYS A 124 -9.61 -20.02 -6.02
N SER A 125 -10.17 -19.77 -4.85
CA SER A 125 -9.81 -20.50 -3.64
C SER A 125 -10.13 -21.97 -3.79
N SER A 126 -9.15 -22.83 -3.49
CA SER A 126 -9.29 -24.30 -3.61
C SER A 126 -9.46 -24.99 -2.26
N SER A 127 -9.39 -24.24 -1.15
CA SER A 127 -9.49 -24.79 0.19
C SER A 127 -10.33 -23.92 1.12
N LYS A 128 -11.08 -24.57 2.01
CA LYS A 128 -11.89 -23.88 3.03
C LYS A 128 -11.07 -22.91 3.87
N LYS A 129 -9.82 -23.28 4.20
CA LYS A 129 -8.90 -22.44 4.97
C LYS A 129 -8.59 -21.14 4.23
N GLN A 130 -8.18 -21.23 2.96
CA GLN A 130 -7.90 -20.04 2.14
C GLN A 130 -9.14 -19.14 2.02
N THR A 131 -10.32 -19.72 1.80
CA THR A 131 -11.56 -18.96 1.72
C THR A 131 -11.84 -18.23 3.04
N LEU A 132 -11.67 -18.90 4.18
CA LEU A 132 -11.85 -18.29 5.50
C LEU A 132 -10.85 -17.16 5.75
N ASP A 133 -9.58 -17.37 5.41
CA ASP A 133 -8.53 -16.35 5.59
C ASP A 133 -8.81 -15.11 4.72
N LEU A 134 -9.27 -15.29 3.47
CA LEU A 134 -9.68 -14.18 2.60
C LEU A 134 -10.92 -13.44 3.12
N ILE A 135 -11.89 -14.15 3.70
CA ILE A 135 -13.07 -13.53 4.32
C ILE A 135 -12.66 -12.71 5.55
N ASN A 136 -11.74 -13.22 6.36
CA ASN A 136 -11.20 -12.48 7.49
C ASN A 136 -10.42 -11.24 7.03
N LEU A 137 -9.66 -11.36 5.95
CA LEU A 137 -8.96 -10.22 5.34
C LEU A 137 -9.95 -9.17 4.83
N LEU A 138 -11.00 -9.57 4.12
CA LEU A 138 -12.08 -8.67 3.69
C LEU A 138 -12.69 -7.96 4.90
N SER A 139 -13.00 -8.71 5.96
CA SER A 139 -13.54 -8.14 7.21
C SER A 139 -12.59 -7.13 7.84
N SER A 140 -11.28 -7.37 7.80
CA SER A 140 -10.28 -6.44 8.31
C SER A 140 -10.22 -5.15 7.49
N VAL A 141 -10.27 -5.25 6.17
CA VAL A 141 -10.27 -4.08 5.26
C VAL A 141 -11.47 -3.18 5.55
N VAL A 142 -12.68 -3.74 5.64
CA VAL A 142 -13.90 -2.97 5.92
C VAL A 142 -14.01 -2.51 7.37
N ALA A 143 -13.29 -3.13 8.30
CA ALA A 143 -13.20 -2.65 9.68
C ALA A 143 -12.31 -1.40 9.78
N LEU A 144 -11.22 -1.35 9.01
CA LEU A 144 -10.27 -0.25 9.00
C LEU A 144 -10.74 0.93 8.13
N ASN A 145 -11.58 0.70 7.13
CA ASN A 145 -12.10 1.76 6.27
C ASN A 145 -13.63 1.75 6.20
N LYS A 146 -14.26 2.77 6.78
CA LYS A 146 -15.72 2.94 6.87
C LYS A 146 -16.33 3.75 5.72
N ALA A 147 -15.59 4.01 4.64
CA ALA A 147 -16.14 4.74 3.50
C ALA A 147 -17.32 3.95 2.89
N PRO A 148 -18.48 4.58 2.63
CA PRO A 148 -19.67 3.89 2.15
C PRO A 148 -19.44 3.08 0.88
N GLU A 149 -18.62 3.59 -0.04
CA GLU A 149 -18.23 2.89 -1.27
C GLU A 149 -17.47 1.57 -1.03
N VAL A 150 -16.60 1.53 0.00
CA VAL A 150 -15.84 0.33 0.39
C VAL A 150 -16.80 -0.68 1.04
N GLN A 151 -17.65 -0.21 1.97
CA GLN A 151 -18.64 -1.05 2.64
C GLN A 151 -19.63 -1.66 1.63
N GLN A 152 -20.15 -0.84 0.72
CA GLN A 152 -21.09 -1.27 -0.32
C GLN A 152 -20.47 -2.28 -1.27
N LYS A 153 -19.23 -2.06 -1.71
CA LYS A 153 -18.53 -2.98 -2.61
C LYS A 153 -18.30 -4.35 -1.95
N ALA A 154 -17.82 -4.36 -0.72
CA ALA A 154 -17.64 -5.58 0.06
C ALA A 154 -18.97 -6.33 0.28
N LEU A 155 -20.05 -5.60 0.60
CA LEU A 155 -21.37 -6.17 0.78
C LEU A 155 -21.86 -6.83 -0.52
N ASN A 156 -21.72 -6.16 -1.66
CA ASN A 156 -22.11 -6.68 -2.96
C ASN A 156 -21.37 -7.99 -3.29
N TYR A 157 -20.08 -8.09 -2.95
CA TYR A 157 -19.31 -9.32 -3.15
C TYR A 157 -19.83 -10.49 -2.32
N LEU A 158 -20.05 -10.27 -1.02
CA LEU A 158 -20.57 -11.32 -0.15
C LEU A 158 -21.99 -11.76 -0.52
N LEU A 159 -22.82 -10.85 -1.05
CA LEU A 159 -24.17 -11.16 -1.51
C LEU A 159 -24.18 -11.88 -2.86
N THR A 160 -23.25 -11.57 -3.76
CA THR A 160 -23.18 -12.19 -5.09
C THR A 160 -22.89 -13.68 -5.00
N ASP A 161 -21.95 -14.09 -4.14
CA ASP A 161 -21.57 -15.50 -3.96
C ASP A 161 -22.17 -16.12 -2.69
N PHE A 162 -23.25 -15.53 -2.16
CA PHE A 162 -23.80 -15.91 -0.85
C PHE A 162 -24.16 -17.39 -0.75
N GLU A 163 -24.76 -17.96 -1.79
CA GLU A 163 -25.15 -19.37 -1.84
C GLU A 163 -23.93 -20.29 -1.67
N GLN A 164 -22.82 -19.99 -2.35
CA GLN A 164 -21.57 -20.76 -2.24
C GLN A 164 -21.00 -20.73 -0.81
N PHE A 165 -21.10 -19.58 -0.12
CA PHE A 165 -20.66 -19.46 1.27
C PHE A 165 -21.63 -20.13 2.24
N TYR A 166 -22.94 -20.12 1.94
CA TYR A 166 -23.99 -20.66 2.80
C TYR A 166 -23.90 -22.19 2.92
N GLU A 167 -23.53 -22.87 1.84
CA GLU A 167 -23.32 -24.33 1.82
C GLU A 167 -22.10 -24.76 2.66
N GLN A 168 -21.18 -23.84 2.97
CA GLN A 168 -19.98 -24.12 3.75
C GLN A 168 -20.21 -23.82 5.24
N SER A 169 -20.53 -24.87 6.00
CA SER A 169 -20.94 -24.77 7.41
C SER A 169 -19.97 -23.98 8.31
N GLU A 170 -18.67 -24.06 8.04
CA GLU A 170 -17.61 -23.40 8.80
C GLU A 170 -17.45 -21.91 8.42
N ILE A 171 -17.83 -21.54 7.20
CA ILE A 171 -17.66 -20.19 6.64
C ILE A 171 -18.91 -19.35 6.84
N ARG A 172 -20.08 -19.96 6.65
CA ARG A 172 -21.39 -19.32 6.72
C ARG A 172 -21.59 -18.38 7.92
N PRO A 173 -21.24 -18.75 9.18
CA PRO A 173 -21.44 -17.84 10.32
C PRO A 173 -20.66 -16.53 10.19
N HIS A 174 -19.42 -16.61 9.68
CA HIS A 174 -18.55 -15.45 9.49
C HIS A 174 -19.09 -14.51 8.42
N VAL A 175 -19.52 -15.06 7.28
CA VAL A 175 -20.11 -14.27 6.19
C VAL A 175 -21.40 -13.57 6.62
N LEU A 176 -22.28 -14.28 7.33
CA LEU A 176 -23.51 -13.70 7.87
C LEU A 176 -23.23 -12.55 8.85
N GLN A 177 -22.25 -12.73 9.73
CA GLN A 177 -21.82 -11.68 10.66
C GLN A 177 -21.33 -10.44 9.90
N ILE A 178 -20.44 -10.62 8.92
CA ILE A 178 -19.89 -9.51 8.13
C ILE A 178 -21.00 -8.80 7.35
N ILE A 179 -21.89 -9.53 6.66
CA ILE A 179 -23.05 -8.95 5.96
C ILE A 179 -23.91 -8.12 6.91
N GLY A 180 -24.17 -8.63 8.12
CA GLY A 180 -24.91 -7.92 9.15
C GLY A 180 -24.25 -6.60 9.53
N THR A 181 -22.94 -6.63 9.82
CA THR A 181 -22.15 -5.43 10.13
C THR A 181 -22.17 -4.42 8.98
N LEU A 182 -21.89 -4.87 7.75
CA LEU A 182 -21.87 -4.00 6.57
C LEU A 182 -23.22 -3.32 6.33
N LYS A 183 -24.34 -4.05 6.50
CA LYS A 183 -25.68 -3.47 6.37
C LYS A 183 -25.93 -2.38 7.40
N MET A 184 -25.52 -2.59 8.65
CA MET A 184 -25.69 -1.59 9.72
C MET A 184 -24.84 -0.33 9.48
N GLU A 185 -23.64 -0.46 8.92
CA GLU A 185 -22.76 0.66 8.59
C GLU A 185 -23.25 1.49 7.37
N LEU A 186 -24.14 0.91 6.55
CA LEU A 186 -24.72 1.55 5.36
C LEU A 186 -26.12 2.16 5.62
N MET A 187 -26.68 1.98 6.80
CA MET A 187 -27.97 2.57 7.22
C MET A 187 -27.79 3.99 7.73
#